data_AF-A0A158JLX2-F1
#
_entry.id   AF-A0A158JLX2-F1
#
_cell.length_a   1.000
_cell.length_b   1.000
_cell.length_c   1.000
_cell.angle_alpha   90.00
_cell.angle_beta   90.00
_cell.angle_gamma   90.00
#
_symmetry.space_group_name_H-M   'P 1'
#
loop_
_entity.id
_entity.type
_entity.pdbx_description
1 polymer ?
#
loop_
_entity_poly.entity_id
_entity_poly.type
_entity_poly.pdbx_seq_one_letter_code
_entity_poly.pdbx_strand_id
1 'polypeptide(L)'
;METELSQRLAKALWRCALHGHVLAYQRFHALCDKSVPLPQRYAALESAIKTLGDVRDIDYGVLMALDSGLPGAEFFQRYLRHRHGEYVTQMGDPKYHRQTLAGKRTLVARERDRVYAHARMLEEERARQAA
;
A
#
# COMPACT_ATOMS: atom_id res chain seq x y z
N MET A 1 16.36 -9.70 -11.32
CA MET A 1 16.59 -8.54 -10.44
C MET A 1 15.28 -7.86 -10.04
N GLU A 2 14.46 -7.37 -10.97
CA GLU A 2 13.18 -6.72 -10.63
C GLU A 2 12.23 -7.63 -9.82
N THR A 3 12.13 -8.90 -10.22
CA THR A 3 11.29 -9.92 -9.56
C THR A 3 11.74 -10.25 -8.13
N GLU A 4 13.03 -10.21 -7.85
CA GLU A 4 13.56 -10.50 -6.51
C GLU A 4 13.35 -9.31 -5.57
N LEU A 5 13.54 -8.08 -6.09
CA LEU A 5 13.22 -6.87 -5.35
C LEU A 5 11.73 -6.78 -5.06
N SER A 6 10.85 -7.07 -6.02
CA SER A 6 9.41 -7.05 -5.82
C SER A 6 8.96 -8.10 -4.79
N GLN A 7 9.50 -9.32 -4.81
CA GLN A 7 9.21 -10.34 -3.80
C GLN A 7 9.66 -9.90 -2.39
N ARG A 8 10.87 -9.33 -2.28
CA ARG A 8 11.39 -8.78 -1.01
C ARG A 8 10.50 -7.66 -0.47
N LEU A 9 10.06 -6.75 -1.33
CA LEU A 9 9.12 -5.67 -0.98
C LEU A 9 7.74 -6.22 -0.60
N ALA A 10 7.23 -7.21 -1.32
CA ALA A 10 5.96 -7.86 -1.00
C ALA A 10 6.00 -8.49 0.39
N LYS A 11 7.10 -9.20 0.72
CA LYS A 11 7.32 -9.77 2.06
C LYS A 11 7.42 -8.70 3.14
N ALA A 12 8.04 -7.56 2.84
CA ALA A 12 8.13 -6.44 3.77
C ALA A 12 6.75 -5.81 4.05
N LEU A 13 5.98 -5.52 2.99
CA LEU A 13 4.62 -5.00 3.10
C LEU A 13 3.69 -5.97 3.83
N TRP A 14 3.79 -7.27 3.53
CA TRP A 14 3.05 -8.33 4.21
C TRP A 14 3.32 -8.35 5.72
N ARG A 15 4.60 -8.32 6.14
CA ARG A 15 4.98 -8.25 7.56
C ARG A 15 4.47 -6.99 8.24
N CYS A 16 4.58 -5.85 7.56
CA CYS A 16 3.98 -4.60 8.05
C CYS A 16 2.48 -4.78 8.28
N ALA A 17 1.77 -5.38 7.33
CA ALA A 17 0.33 -5.59 7.44
C ALA A 17 -0.05 -6.51 8.63
N LEU A 18 0.64 -7.63 8.80
CA LEU A 18 0.39 -8.57 9.90
C LEU A 18 0.56 -7.93 11.28
N HIS A 19 1.56 -7.06 11.42
CA HIS A 19 1.88 -6.42 12.70
C HIS A 19 1.22 -5.04 12.87
N GLY A 20 0.35 -4.59 11.94
CA GLY A 20 -0.29 -3.27 12.03
C GLY A 20 0.69 -2.10 11.86
N HIS A 21 1.82 -2.33 11.20
CA HIS A 21 2.87 -1.35 10.97
C HIS A 21 2.83 -0.78 9.54
N VAL A 22 3.56 0.32 9.34
CA VAL A 22 3.80 0.92 8.02
C VAL A 22 5.24 0.70 7.56
N LEU A 23 5.44 0.73 6.24
CA LEU A 23 6.77 0.73 5.62
C LEU A 23 7.20 2.19 5.39
N ALA A 24 8.07 2.69 6.27
CA ALA A 24 8.62 4.04 6.16
C ALA A 24 9.46 4.20 4.88
N TYR A 25 9.44 5.40 4.29
CA TYR A 25 10.14 5.75 3.06
C TYR A 25 11.64 5.43 3.10
N GLN A 26 12.31 5.77 4.20
CA GLN A 26 13.71 5.46 4.42
C GLN A 26 13.97 3.95 4.43
N ARG A 27 13.08 3.18 5.06
CA ARG A 27 13.19 1.71 5.11
C ARG A 27 12.95 1.08 3.75
N PHE A 28 12.01 1.60 2.96
CA PHE A 28 11.82 1.18 1.57
C PHE A 28 13.11 1.35 0.76
N HIS A 29 13.77 2.49 0.86
CA HIS A 29 15.04 2.71 0.16
C HIS A 29 16.19 1.84 0.69
N ALA A 30 16.21 1.55 2.00
CA ALA A 30 17.19 0.64 2.58
C ALA A 30 17.01 -0.82 2.12
N LEU A 31 15.80 -1.22 1.71
CA LEU A 31 15.53 -2.53 1.12
C LEU A 31 15.98 -2.65 -0.34
N CYS A 32 16.32 -1.53 -0.98
CA CYS A 32 16.78 -1.48 -2.36
C CYS A 32 18.30 -1.37 -2.40
N ASP A 33 18.95 -2.06 -3.35
CA ASP A 33 20.38 -1.85 -3.57
C ASP A 33 20.65 -0.42 -4.05
N LYS A 34 21.75 0.17 -3.58
CA LYS A 34 22.09 1.57 -3.85
C LYS A 34 22.20 1.88 -5.36
N SER A 35 22.57 0.88 -6.15
CA SER A 35 22.70 0.95 -7.61
C SER A 35 21.36 0.94 -8.34
N VAL A 36 20.26 0.51 -7.71
CA VAL A 36 18.95 0.42 -8.37
C VAL A 36 18.38 1.84 -8.53
N PRO A 37 18.09 2.30 -9.77
CA PRO A 37 17.49 3.60 -10.02
C PRO A 37 16.11 3.74 -9.38
N LEU A 38 15.76 4.97 -8.97
CA LEU A 38 14.48 5.25 -8.32
C LEU A 38 13.24 4.74 -9.09
N PRO A 39 13.12 4.90 -10.43
CA PRO A 39 11.99 4.38 -11.18
C PRO A 39 11.85 2.85 -11.05
N GLN A 40 12.95 2.11 -11.09
CA GLN A 40 12.94 0.65 -10.93
C GLN A 40 12.51 0.22 -9.52
N ARG A 41 12.86 1.00 -8.49
CA ARG A 41 12.38 0.75 -7.12
C ARG A 41 10.86 0.86 -7.03
N TYR A 42 10.29 1.89 -7.66
CA TYR A 42 8.84 2.08 -7.68
C TYR A 42 8.11 1.06 -8.55
N ALA A 43 8.69 0.65 -9.69
CA ALA A 43 8.15 -0.44 -10.51
C ALA A 43 8.11 -1.77 -9.73
N ALA A 44 9.18 -2.07 -8.99
CA ALA A 44 9.23 -3.25 -8.13
C ALA A 44 8.21 -3.17 -6.97
N LEU A 45 8.00 -1.98 -6.40
CA LEU A 45 6.96 -1.75 -5.39
C LEU A 45 5.55 -1.96 -5.98
N GLU A 46 5.27 -1.44 -7.16
CA GLU A 46 3.98 -1.65 -7.82
C GLU A 46 3.73 -3.14 -8.11
N SER A 47 4.75 -3.85 -8.60
CA SER A 47 4.69 -5.31 -8.81
C SER A 47 4.46 -6.08 -7.50
N ALA A 48 5.10 -5.65 -6.42
CA ALA A 48 4.91 -6.22 -5.09
C ALA A 48 3.46 -6.07 -4.61
N ILE A 49 2.88 -4.87 -4.77
CA ILE A 49 1.49 -4.59 -4.39
C ILE A 49 0.52 -5.51 -5.16
N LYS A 50 0.69 -5.63 -6.48
CA LYS A 50 -0.14 -6.50 -7.33
C LYS A 50 -0.04 -7.99 -6.98
N THR A 51 1.07 -8.41 -6.39
CA THR A 51 1.27 -9.81 -5.96
C THR A 51 0.54 -10.10 -4.64
N LEU A 52 0.30 -9.08 -3.81
CA LEU A 52 -0.34 -9.25 -2.50
C LEU A 52 -1.88 -9.27 -2.57
N GLY A 53 -2.47 -8.74 -3.64
CA GLY A 53 -3.91 -8.79 -3.87
C GLY A 53 -4.33 -7.98 -5.10
N ASP A 54 -5.59 -8.12 -5.50
CA ASP A 54 -6.17 -7.25 -6.53
C ASP A 54 -6.30 -5.83 -5.97
N VAL A 55 -5.57 -4.90 -6.58
CA VAL A 55 -5.54 -3.47 -6.22
C VAL A 55 -6.94 -2.83 -6.23
N ARG A 56 -7.88 -3.39 -6.99
CA ARG A 56 -9.26 -2.93 -7.02
C ARG A 56 -9.97 -3.15 -5.69
N ASP A 57 -9.59 -4.19 -4.97
CA ASP A 57 -10.19 -4.58 -3.70
C ASP A 57 -9.31 -4.16 -2.52
N ILE A 58 -8.00 -4.42 -2.61
CA ILE A 58 -7.03 -4.23 -1.52
C ILE A 58 -5.71 -3.62 -2.02
N ASP A 59 -5.33 -2.46 -1.48
CA ASP A 59 -4.12 -1.76 -1.90
C ASP A 59 -3.07 -1.67 -0.78
N TYR A 60 -2.15 -2.65 -0.76
CA TYR A 60 -1.02 -2.68 0.16
C TYR A 60 -0.07 -1.47 0.02
N GLY A 61 -0.17 -0.70 -1.06
CA GLY A 61 0.57 0.55 -1.21
C GLY A 61 0.21 1.62 -0.18
N VAL A 62 -0.92 1.49 0.53
CA VAL A 62 -1.29 2.36 1.65
C VAL A 62 -0.29 2.29 2.83
N LEU A 63 0.45 1.18 2.92
CA LEU A 63 1.44 0.97 3.98
C LEU A 63 2.74 1.71 3.72
N MET A 64 2.99 2.17 2.49
CA MET A 64 4.11 3.07 2.23
C MET A 64 3.84 4.40 2.90
N ALA A 65 4.73 4.84 3.79
CA ALA A 65 4.59 6.09 4.51
C ALA A 65 5.77 7.02 4.21
N LEU A 66 5.48 8.22 3.74
CA LEU A 66 6.43 9.34 3.72
C LEU A 66 6.65 9.86 5.14
N ASP A 67 7.53 10.84 5.31
CA ASP A 67 7.79 11.47 6.62
C ASP A 67 6.54 12.13 7.23
N SER A 68 5.53 12.42 6.40
CA SER A 68 4.21 12.90 6.83
C SER A 68 3.33 11.82 7.49
N GLY A 69 3.75 10.56 7.47
CA GLY A 69 2.96 9.39 7.89
C GLY A 69 1.92 8.93 6.87
N LEU A 70 1.74 9.68 5.77
CA LEU A 70 0.81 9.35 4.67
C LEU A 70 1.54 8.71 3.49
N PRO A 71 0.85 7.90 2.67
CA PRO A 71 1.38 7.43 1.41
C PRO A 71 1.56 8.57 0.39
N GLY A 72 2.38 8.28 -0.63
CA GLY A 72 2.63 9.21 -1.73
C GLY A 72 1.40 9.41 -2.63
N ALA A 73 1.49 10.40 -3.53
CA ALA A 73 0.41 10.76 -4.45
C ALA A 73 -0.09 9.58 -5.30
N GLU A 74 0.81 8.69 -5.70
CA GLU A 74 0.51 7.49 -6.49
C GLU A 74 -0.54 6.59 -5.85
N PHE A 75 -0.56 6.47 -4.52
CA PHE A 75 -1.60 5.72 -3.81
C PHE A 75 -2.98 6.36 -4.02
N PHE A 76 -3.09 7.67 -3.84
CA PHE A 76 -4.37 8.38 -3.99
C PHE A 76 -4.86 8.35 -5.44
N GLN A 77 -3.96 8.47 -6.42
CA GLN A 77 -4.29 8.37 -7.84
C GLN A 77 -4.78 6.96 -8.20
N ARG A 78 -4.11 5.93 -7.69
CA ARG A 78 -4.51 4.53 -7.90
C ARG A 78 -5.85 4.21 -7.21
N TYR A 79 -6.05 4.70 -5.99
CA TYR A 79 -7.32 4.59 -5.27
C TYR A 79 -8.45 5.27 -6.04
N LEU A 80 -8.24 6.50 -6.51
CA LEU A 80 -9.22 7.23 -7.33
C LEU A 80 -9.56 6.47 -8.62
N ARG A 81 -8.55 5.88 -9.28
CA ARG A 81 -8.73 5.11 -10.53
C ARG A 81 -9.57 3.85 -10.32
N HIS A 82 -9.30 3.09 -9.27
CA HIS A 82 -9.92 1.78 -9.08
C HIS A 82 -11.16 1.80 -8.17
N ARG A 83 -11.26 2.77 -7.26
CA ARG A 83 -12.32 2.89 -6.25
C ARG A 83 -12.89 4.30 -6.22
N HIS A 84 -13.22 4.82 -7.40
CA HIS A 84 -13.71 6.19 -7.60
C HIS A 84 -14.88 6.56 -6.69
N GLY A 85 -15.89 5.69 -6.58
CA GLY A 85 -17.08 5.96 -5.74
C GLY A 85 -16.73 6.14 -4.27
N GLU A 86 -15.87 5.26 -3.73
CA GLU A 86 -15.39 5.37 -2.35
C GLU A 86 -14.55 6.63 -2.14
N TYR A 87 -13.70 6.94 -3.11
CA TYR A 87 -12.88 8.15 -3.08
C TYR A 87 -13.74 9.40 -3.01
N VAL A 88 -14.70 9.56 -3.93
CA VAL A 88 -15.58 10.74 -4.01
C VAL A 88 -16.43 10.88 -2.75
N THR A 89 -16.92 9.77 -2.21
CA THR A 89 -17.70 9.79 -0.96
C THR A 89 -16.87 10.32 0.22
N GLN A 90 -15.60 9.95 0.29
CA GLN A 90 -14.72 10.31 1.41
C GLN A 90 -14.04 11.68 1.24
N MET A 91 -13.69 12.04 0.01
CA MET A 91 -12.82 13.19 -0.32
C MET A 91 -13.57 14.33 -1.02
N GLY A 92 -14.78 14.09 -1.49
CA GLY A 92 -15.45 14.93 -2.48
C GLY A 92 -14.94 14.66 -3.90
N ASP A 93 -15.72 15.04 -4.90
CA ASP A 93 -15.28 14.97 -6.29
C ASP A 93 -14.08 15.91 -6.50
N PRO A 94 -12.91 15.41 -6.89
CA PRO A 94 -11.70 16.22 -7.06
C PRO A 94 -11.84 17.30 -8.12
N LYS A 95 -12.82 17.23 -9.02
CA LYS A 95 -13.15 18.28 -9.99
C LYS A 95 -13.72 19.53 -9.29
N TYR A 96 -14.39 19.37 -8.16
CA TYR A 96 -15.11 20.45 -7.48
C TYR A 96 -14.59 20.73 -6.06
N HIS A 97 -13.87 19.79 -5.46
CA HIS A 97 -13.42 19.86 -4.06
C HIS A 97 -11.90 19.72 -3.95
N ARG A 98 -11.30 20.57 -3.12
CA ARG A 98 -9.89 20.45 -2.76
C ARG A 98 -9.72 19.33 -1.74
N GLN A 99 -8.80 18.40 -2.01
CA GLN A 99 -8.45 17.33 -1.08
C GLN A 99 -7.96 17.89 0.25
N THR A 100 -8.64 17.56 1.34
CA THR A 100 -8.25 17.97 2.70
C THR A 100 -7.30 16.96 3.33
N LEU A 101 -6.42 17.43 4.23
CA LEU A 101 -5.53 16.54 4.99
C LEU A 101 -6.32 15.58 5.87
N ALA A 102 -7.43 16.05 6.47
CA ALA A 102 -8.33 15.22 7.27
C ALA A 102 -8.93 14.09 6.44
N GLY A 103 -9.44 14.38 5.23
CA GLY A 103 -9.96 13.36 4.33
C GLY A 103 -8.90 12.33 3.94
N LYS A 104 -7.68 12.78 3.61
CA LYS A 104 -6.56 11.88 3.30
C LYS A 104 -6.24 10.94 4.45
N ARG A 105 -6.21 11.45 5.68
CA ARG A 105 -5.97 10.65 6.90
C ARG A 105 -7.05 9.60 7.10
N THR A 106 -8.32 9.98 6.97
CA THR A 106 -9.45 9.05 7.11
C THR A 106 -9.42 7.96 6.04
N LEU A 107 -9.22 8.31 4.77
CA LEU A 107 -9.11 7.35 3.67
C LEU A 107 -7.97 6.36 3.90
N VAL A 108 -6.80 6.88 4.30
CA VAL A 108 -5.60 6.07 4.57
C VAL A 108 -5.80 5.15 5.77
N ALA A 109 -6.41 5.64 6.86
CA ALA A 109 -6.69 4.82 8.03
C ALA A 109 -7.61 3.64 7.68
N ARG A 110 -8.73 3.92 6.99
CA ARG A 110 -9.68 2.90 6.55
C ARG A 110 -9.04 1.85 5.66
N GLU A 111 -8.20 2.27 4.72
CA GLU A 111 -7.53 1.34 3.81
C GLU A 111 -6.43 0.54 4.53
N ARG A 112 -5.73 1.11 5.52
CA ARG A 112 -4.81 0.36 6.39
C ARG A 112 -5.54 -0.71 7.18
N ASP A 113 -6.67 -0.39 7.78
CA ASP A 113 -7.48 -1.36 8.54
C ASP A 113 -7.90 -2.54 7.66
N ARG A 114 -8.32 -2.28 6.41
CA ARG A 114 -8.60 -3.32 5.41
C ARG A 114 -7.38 -4.19 5.14
N VAL A 115 -6.21 -3.59 4.90
CA VAL A 115 -4.97 -4.32 4.61
C VAL A 115 -4.53 -5.18 5.80
N TYR A 116 -4.68 -4.66 7.02
CA TYR A 116 -4.37 -5.41 8.24
C TYR A 116 -5.31 -6.59 8.46
N ALA A 117 -6.62 -6.37 8.27
CA ALA A 117 -7.62 -7.44 8.37
C ALA A 117 -7.39 -8.53 7.30
N HIS A 118 -7.14 -8.11 6.05
CA HIS A 118 -6.84 -9.03 4.95
C HIS A 118 -5.61 -9.89 5.23
N ALA A 119 -4.53 -9.29 5.73
CA ALA A 119 -3.32 -10.03 6.07
C ALA A 119 -3.55 -11.07 7.17
N ARG A 120 -4.29 -10.72 8.23
CA ARG A 120 -4.63 -11.65 9.31
C ARG A 120 -5.48 -12.83 8.82
N MET A 121 -6.53 -12.55 8.04
CA MET A 121 -7.42 -13.57 7.51
C MET A 121 -6.66 -14.60 6.65
N LEU A 122 -5.79 -14.13 5.76
CA LEU A 122 -4.95 -14.99 4.94
C LEU A 122 -3.91 -15.79 5.75
N GLU A 123 -3.37 -15.24 6.84
CA GLU A 123 -2.46 -15.97 7.74
C GLU A 123 -3.21 -17.08 8.50
N GLU A 124 -4.42 -16.79 8.97
CA GLU A 124 -5.30 -17.78 9.61
C GLU A 124 -5.72 -18.89 8.64
N GLU A 125 -5.98 -18.57 7.37
CA GLU A 125 -6.23 -19.56 6.32
C GLU A 125 -5.02 -20.46 6.07
N ARG A 126 -3.81 -19.90 6.00
CA ARG A 126 -2.57 -20.67 5.85
C ARG A 126 -2.31 -21.58 7.04
N ALA A 127 -2.51 -21.07 8.26
CA ALA A 127 -2.34 -21.87 9.47
C ALA A 127 -3.32 -23.05 9.52
N ARG A 128 -4.58 -22.85 9.08
CA ARG A 128 -5.58 -23.92 8.97
C ARG A 128 -5.25 -24.98 7.92
N GLN A 129 -4.58 -24.60 6.83
CA GLN A 129 -4.18 -25.54 5.77
C GLN A 129 -2.93 -26.36 6.13
N ALA A 130 -2.11 -25.87 7.07
CA ALA A 130 -0.89 -26.52 7.52
C ALA A 130 -1.08 -27.45 8.74
N ALA A 131 -2.27 -27.43 9.34
CA ALA A 131 -2.68 -28.27 10.47
C ALA A 131 -3.40 -29.54 9.99
#